data_AF-A0A8J8KEJ8-F1
#
_entry.id   AF-A0A8J8KEJ8-F1
#
_cell.length_a   1.000
_cell.length_b   1.000
_cell.length_c   1.000
_cell.angle_alpha   90.00
_cell.angle_beta   90.00
_cell.angle_gamma   90.00
#
_symmetry.space_group_name_H-M   'P 1'
#
loop_
_entity.id
_entity.type
_entity.pdbx_description
1 polymer ?
#
loop_
_entity_poly.entity_id
_entity_poly.type
_entity_poly.pdbx_seq_one_letter_code
_entity_poly.pdbx_strand_id
1 'polypeptide(L)' 'MANDETTGLDNPEILCDTIAELIDALEDGDLLTEDRASELRSEVYQSIDLGEYPSEEAGE' A
#
# COMPACT_ATOMS: atom_id res chain seq x y z
N MET A 1 -22.82 16.13 14.77
CA MET A 1 -21.76 15.16 15.15
C MET A 1 -20.79 15.14 13.99
N ALA A 2 -19.49 15.35 14.27
CA ALA A 2 -18.47 15.34 13.24
C ALA A 2 -18.52 13.99 12.53
N ASN A 3 -18.55 14.01 11.19
CA ASN A 3 -18.37 12.82 10.39
C ASN A 3 -17.08 12.16 10.87
N ASP A 4 -17.19 10.92 11.30
CA ASP A 4 -16.08 9.98 11.20
C ASP A 4 -15.84 9.84 9.69
N GLU A 5 -15.08 10.77 9.12
CA GLU A 5 -14.56 10.67 7.75
C GLU A 5 -13.67 9.45 7.78
N THR A 6 -14.28 8.31 7.43
CA THR A 6 -13.59 7.10 7.06
C THR A 6 -12.50 7.55 6.11
N THR A 7 -11.27 7.66 6.58
CA THR A 7 -10.13 8.05 5.75
C THR A 7 -9.74 6.79 4.95
N GLY A 8 -10.73 6.16 4.33
CA GLY A 8 -10.53 5.12 3.35
C GLY A 8 -9.86 5.82 2.19
N LEU A 9 -8.69 5.34 1.80
CA LEU A 9 -8.10 5.71 0.53
C LEU A 9 -9.17 5.46 -0.54
N ASP A 10 -9.70 6.53 -1.12
CA ASP A 10 -10.75 6.45 -2.15
C ASP A 10 -10.30 5.59 -3.35
N ASN A 11 -8.99 5.38 -3.50
CA ASN A 11 -8.44 4.53 -4.54
C ASN A 11 -7.11 3.86 -4.12
N PRO A 12 -7.16 2.70 -3.44
CA PRO A 12 -5.96 1.98 -2.99
C PRO A 12 -5.06 1.56 -4.16
N GLU A 13 -5.63 1.28 -5.33
CA GLU A 13 -4.89 0.93 -6.55
C GLU A 13 -3.97 2.08 -7.00
N ILE A 14 -4.44 3.34 -6.93
CA ILE A 14 -3.62 4.51 -7.25
C ILE A 14 -2.44 4.66 -6.29
N LEU A 15 -2.66 4.34 -5.01
CA LEU A 15 -1.58 4.39 -4.02
C LEU A 15 -0.52 3.31 -4.31
N CYS A 16 -0.94 2.09 -4.66
CA CYS A 16 -0.02 1.04 -5.11
C CYS A 16 0.83 1.47 -6.29
N ASP A 17 0.20 1.98 -7.34
CA ASP A 17 0.90 2.41 -8.55
C ASP A 17 1.87 3.56 -8.25
N THR A 18 1.46 4.53 -7.43
CA THR A 18 2.34 5.63 -7.00
C THR A 18 3.56 5.11 -6.24
N ILE A 19 3.38 4.13 -5.35
CA ILE A 19 4.50 3.54 -4.61
C ILE A 19 5.41 2.72 -5.54
N ALA A 20 4.83 1.99 -6.51
CA ALA A 20 5.61 1.27 -7.52
C ALA A 20 6.47 2.23 -8.37
N GLU A 21 5.90 3.36 -8.81
CA GLU A 21 6.66 4.40 -9.53
C GLU A 21 7.80 4.99 -8.70
N LEU A 22 7.60 5.16 -7.39
CA LEU A 22 8.67 5.61 -6.49
C LEU A 22 9.78 4.55 -6.35
N ILE A 23 9.43 3.27 -6.29
CA ILE A 23 10.41 2.17 -6.24
C ILE A 23 11.22 2.13 -7.53
N ASP A 24 10.59 2.27 -8.69
CA ASP A 24 11.25 2.29 -9.99
C ASP A 24 12.21 3.49 -10.11
N ALA A 25 11.81 4.67 -9.60
CA ALA A 25 12.68 5.85 -9.57
C ALA A 25 13.90 5.68 -8.64
N LEU A 26 13.76 4.92 -7.55
CA LEU A 26 14.87 4.59 -6.66
C LEU A 26 15.80 3.54 -7.27
N GLU A 27 15.27 2.59 -8.05
CA GLU A 27 16.04 1.62 -8.83
C GLU A 27 16.85 2.32 -9.94
N ASP A 28 16.22 3.20 -10.72
CA ASP A 28 16.89 4.01 -11.76
C ASP A 28 17.97 4.94 -11.18
N GLY A 29 17.77 5.40 -9.95
CA GLY A 29 18.75 6.18 -9.21
C GLY A 29 19.91 5.40 -8.59
N ASP A 30 20.02 4.08 -8.83
CA ASP A 30 21.01 3.18 -8.20
C ASP A 30 20.95 3.18 -6.65
N LEU A 31 19.81 3.61 -6.07
CA LEU A 31 19.57 3.62 -4.62
C LEU A 31 18.99 2.30 -4.12
N LEU A 32 18.39 1.52 -5.03
CA LEU A 32 17.91 0.17 -4.81
C LEU A 32 18.52 -0.77 -5.84
N THR A 33 18.78 -2.01 -5.43
CA THR A 33 19.12 -3.09 -6.35
C THR A 33 17.84 -3.65 -6.98
N GLU A 34 17.96 -4.20 -8.19
CA GLU A 34 16.85 -4.85 -8.92
C GLU A 34 16.11 -5.88 -8.04
N ASP A 35 16.86 -6.74 -7.32
CA ASP A 35 16.28 -7.71 -6.39
C ASP A 35 15.42 -7.05 -5.31
N ARG A 36 15.91 -5.95 -4.71
CA ARG A 36 15.22 -5.28 -3.61
C ARG A 36 14.01 -4.47 -4.10
N ALA A 37 14.11 -3.87 -5.29
CA ALA A 37 13.00 -3.18 -5.93
C ALA A 37 11.86 -4.15 -6.28
N SER A 38 12.20 -5.34 -6.79
CA SER A 38 11.26 -6.42 -7.08
C SER A 38 10.53 -6.92 -5.82
N GLU A 39 11.26 -7.15 -4.72
CA GLU A 39 10.67 -7.51 -3.43
C GLU A 39 9.67 -6.45 -2.94
N LEU A 40 10.06 -5.17 -2.93
CA LEU A 40 9.21 -4.07 -2.46
C LEU A 40 7.94 -3.92 -3.30
N ARG A 41 8.03 -4.06 -4.64
CA ARG A 41 6.85 -4.05 -5.51
C ARG A 41 5.88 -5.17 -5.13
N SER A 42 6.39 -6.38 -4.87
CA SER A 42 5.59 -7.52 -4.41
C SER A 42 4.92 -7.25 -3.05
N GLU A 43 5.65 -6.68 -2.08
CA GLU A 43 5.12 -6.36 -0.75
C GLU A 43 4.00 -5.31 -0.81
N VAL A 44 4.14 -4.31 -1.69
CA VAL A 44 3.15 -3.24 -1.89
C VAL A 44 1.82 -3.79 -2.40
N TYR A 45 1.85 -4.64 -3.44
CA TYR A 45 0.61 -5.26 -3.95
C TYR A 45 0.02 -6.28 -2.97
N GLN A 46 0.85 -7.01 -2.21
CA GLN A 46 0.38 -7.94 -1.18
C GLN A 46 -0.32 -7.22 -0.02
N SER A 47 0.12 -6.00 0.32
CA SER A 47 -0.45 -5.23 1.44
C SER A 47 -1.90 -4.77 1.19
N ILE A 48 -2.33 -4.70 -0.08
CA ILE A 48 -3.70 -4.30 -0.45
C ILE A 48 -4.65 -5.50 -0.52
N ASP A 49 -4.11 -6.73 -0.68
CA ASP A 49 -4.87 -7.98 -0.57
C ASP A 49 -5.33 -8.28 0.88
N LEU A 50 -4.95 -7.46 1.87
CA LEU A 50 -5.43 -7.53 3.25
C LEU A 50 -6.86 -6.98 3.45
N GLY A 51 -7.71 -7.15 2.43
CA GLY A 51 -9.11 -6.72 2.37
C GLY A 51 -10.07 -7.32 3.42
N GLU A 52 -9.57 -8.00 4.44
CA GLU A 52 -10.32 -8.32 5.65
C GLU A 52 -9.48 -7.90 6.87
N TYR A 53 -9.55 -6.61 7.22
CA TYR A 53 -9.41 -6.26 8.63
C TYR A 53 -10.53 -7.00 9.38
N PRO A 54 -10.25 -7.80 10.42
CA PRO A 54 -11.31 -8.24 11.30
C PRO A 54 -11.90 -6.97 11.91
N SER A 55 -13.10 -6.59 11.45
CA SER A 55 -13.90 -5.56 12.07
C SER A 55 -13.91 -5.86 13.56
N GLU A 56 -13.39 -4.94 14.36
CA GLU A 56 -13.58 -4.92 15.81
C GLU A 56 -15.07 -4.71 16.09
N GLU A 57 -15.90 -5.75 15.88
CA GLU A 57 -17.22 -5.84 16.49
C GLU A 57 -17.07 -6.55 17.83
N ALA A 58 -16.81 -5.70 18.82
CA ALA A 58 -17.42 -5.67 20.14
C ALA A 58 -17.54 -7.00 20.90
N GLY A 59 -16.88 -7.03 22.07
CA GLY A 59 -17.26 -7.97 23.09
C GLY A 59 -18.73 -7.84 23.47
N GLU A 60 -19.41 -8.97 23.54
CA GLU A 60 -20.52 -9.28 24.45
C GLU A 60 -20.45 -10.77 24.83
#